data_AF-A0AAW1H5P4-F1
#
_entry.id   AF-A0AAW1H5P4-F1
#
_cell.length_a   1.000
_cell.length_b   1.000
_cell.length_c   1.000
_cell.angle_alpha   90.00
_cell.angle_beta   90.00
_cell.angle_gamma   90.00
#
_symmetry.space_group_name_H-M   'P 1'
#
loop_
_entity.id
_entity.type
_entity.pdbx_description
1 polymer ?
#
loop_
_entity_poly.entity_id
_entity_poly.type
_entity_poly.pdbx_seq_one_letter_code
_entity_poly.pdbx_strand_id
1 'polypeptide(L)'
;MLPAEFRKSQIHPDKIQAADKQVISELKRLFEIAAEIQEQQSLLKTCQVMVKKFQSEIQNKDSEINKLQQMIEEASQKREKLKKNLKLRGLSIKEPNISGEQKGFFSIDLTTYLIISAVEASYKAIHDFSKPLINMMIVAKWDLNAAADSIEPSFVYAKRAHKKYAFQSYICQKMFLGFQHETFTENPEDVSMNRENLFHQQWRSQEILYLVLREMDPLDAMGQNPNSNFHQFYRSKYLVVIHPKMEASFFGNLDQRNYVFVKLAKSVRLLHRFAYSFDPTVKVFQDLTLDGSEQKLKVVLMVIPGF
;
A
#
# COMPACT_ATOMS: atom_id res chain seq x y z
N MET A 1 84.00 -46.13 86.80
CA MET A 1 83.39 -46.98 85.75
C MET A 1 81.91 -46.62 85.67
N LEU A 2 81.45 -46.01 84.57
CA LEU A 2 80.03 -45.88 84.19
C LEU A 2 79.43 -47.30 83.99
N PRO A 3 78.09 -47.56 84.06
CA PRO A 3 77.14 -46.87 83.17
C PRO A 3 75.62 -46.83 83.53
N ALA A 4 74.92 -46.07 82.68
CA ALA A 4 73.58 -46.29 82.12
C ALA A 4 72.32 -46.07 82.97
N GLU A 5 71.59 -45.00 82.65
CA GLU A 5 70.12 -45.06 82.61
C GLU A 5 69.61 -44.58 81.24
N PHE A 6 69.15 -45.55 80.46
CA PHE A 6 68.33 -45.36 79.26
C PHE A 6 67.04 -44.63 79.65
N ARG A 7 66.90 -43.36 79.25
CA ARG A 7 65.64 -42.63 79.34
C ARG A 7 64.71 -43.20 78.26
N LYS A 8 63.87 -44.18 78.62
CA LYS A 8 62.75 -44.64 77.77
C LYS A 8 61.86 -43.43 77.46
N SER A 9 61.83 -43.01 76.21
CA SER A 9 60.87 -42.04 75.68
C SER A 9 59.47 -42.60 75.90
N GLN A 10 58.74 -41.99 76.84
CA GLN A 10 57.38 -42.39 77.21
C GLN A 10 56.43 -41.94 76.08
N ILE A 11 56.09 -42.87 75.18
CA ILE A 11 55.11 -42.64 74.13
C ILE A 11 53.73 -42.57 74.80
N HIS A 12 53.09 -41.41 74.77
CA HIS A 12 51.74 -41.21 75.31
C HIS A 12 50.69 -41.44 74.19
N PRO A 13 50.03 -42.61 74.13
CA PRO A 13 49.11 -42.96 73.04
C PRO A 13 47.93 -41.97 72.90
N ASP A 14 47.45 -41.39 74.01
CA ASP A 14 46.35 -40.42 73.97
C ASP A 14 46.70 -39.13 73.24
N LYS A 15 47.97 -38.68 73.31
CA LYS A 15 48.44 -37.50 72.57
C LYS A 15 48.54 -37.77 71.07
N ILE A 16 48.92 -38.99 70.70
CA ILE A 16 48.96 -39.44 69.30
C ILE A 16 47.53 -39.52 68.75
N GLN A 17 46.60 -40.08 69.52
CA GLN A 17 45.21 -40.22 69.09
C GLN A 17 44.48 -38.86 68.96
N ALA A 18 44.81 -37.89 69.82
CA ALA A 18 44.32 -36.52 69.71
C ALA A 18 44.87 -35.82 68.46
N ALA A 19 46.17 -35.98 68.18
CA ALA A 19 46.80 -35.44 66.97
C ALA A 19 46.21 -36.06 65.69
N ASP A 20 46.00 -37.38 65.66
CA ASP A 20 45.36 -38.06 64.53
C ASP A 20 43.93 -37.57 64.29
N LYS A 21 43.13 -37.39 65.34
CA LYS A 21 41.79 -36.80 65.21
C LYS A 21 41.83 -35.39 64.64
N GLN A 22 42.79 -34.57 65.07
CA GLN A 22 42.96 -33.21 64.57
C GLN A 22 43.38 -33.20 63.09
N VAL A 23 44.29 -34.09 62.70
CA VAL A 23 44.70 -34.26 61.30
C VAL A 23 43.53 -34.73 60.44
N ILE A 24 42.72 -35.69 60.92
CA ILE A 24 41.53 -36.17 60.22
C ILE A 24 40.49 -35.06 60.05
N SER A 25 40.26 -34.23 61.06
CA SER A 25 39.32 -33.09 60.95
C SER A 25 39.81 -32.06 59.93
N GLU A 26 41.12 -31.79 59.90
CA GLU A 26 41.68 -30.82 58.95
C GLU A 26 41.66 -31.36 57.52
N LEU A 27 41.97 -32.66 57.34
CA LEU A 27 41.84 -33.35 56.05
C LEU A 27 40.40 -33.33 55.54
N LYS A 28 39.41 -33.53 56.42
CA LYS A 28 38.00 -33.47 56.05
C LYS A 28 37.61 -32.07 55.57
N ARG A 29 38.05 -31.03 56.28
CA ARG A 29 37.82 -29.62 55.89
C ARG A 29 38.46 -29.28 54.55
N LEU A 30 39.68 -29.76 54.30
CA LEU A 30 40.36 -29.59 53.01
C LEU A 30 39.60 -30.27 51.87
N PHE A 31 39.02 -31.45 52.12
CA PHE A 31 38.23 -32.18 51.12
C PHE A 31 36.92 -31.45 50.78
N GLU A 32 36.24 -30.87 51.79
CA GLU A 32 35.04 -30.04 51.60
C GLU A 32 35.36 -28.78 50.78
N ILE A 33 36.44 -28.07 51.11
CA ILE A 33 36.89 -26.89 50.35
C ILE A 33 37.24 -27.27 48.90
N ALA A 34 37.89 -28.42 48.67
CA ALA A 34 38.22 -28.88 47.33
C ALA A 34 36.96 -29.18 46.49
N ALA A 35 35.93 -29.76 47.10
CA ALA A 35 34.64 -30.00 46.46
C ALA A 35 33.94 -28.68 46.08
N GLU A 36 33.94 -27.70 46.99
CA GLU A 36 33.38 -26.35 46.75
C GLU A 36 34.11 -25.64 45.59
N ILE A 37 35.45 -25.70 45.56
CA ILE A 37 36.25 -25.14 44.46
C ILE A 37 35.89 -25.81 43.13
N GLN A 38 35.71 -27.13 43.12
CA GLN A 38 35.32 -27.87 41.92
C GLN A 38 33.92 -27.46 41.43
N GLU A 39 32.97 -27.26 42.34
CA GLU A 39 31.63 -26.76 42.02
C GLU A 39 31.69 -25.35 41.43
N GLN A 40 32.42 -24.42 42.06
CA GLN A 40 32.59 -23.06 41.55
C GLN A 40 33.25 -23.03 40.16
N GLN A 41 34.22 -23.92 39.90
CA GLN A 41 34.80 -24.04 38.56
C GLN A 41 33.79 -24.53 37.52
N SER A 42 32.87 -25.42 37.89
CA SER A 42 31.80 -25.87 36.98
C SER A 42 30.81 -24.75 36.65
N LEU A 43 30.44 -23.93 37.65
CA LEU A 43 29.60 -22.75 37.47
C LEU A 43 30.29 -21.71 36.59
N LEU A 44 31.59 -21.46 36.80
CA LEU A 44 32.37 -20.53 35.99
C LEU A 44 32.38 -20.95 34.51
N LYS A 45 32.57 -22.25 34.22
CA LYS A 45 32.51 -22.79 32.86
C LYS A 45 31.13 -22.57 32.24
N THR A 46 30.06 -22.78 33.00
CA THR A 46 28.68 -22.56 32.54
C THR A 46 28.43 -21.09 32.22
N CYS A 47 28.85 -20.18 33.10
CA CYS A 47 28.78 -18.73 32.86
C CYS A 47 29.58 -18.33 31.60
N GLN A 48 30.77 -18.89 31.39
CA GLN A 48 31.57 -18.62 30.18
C GLN A 48 30.86 -19.06 28.90
N VAL A 49 30.23 -20.24 28.88
CA VAL A 49 29.46 -20.70 27.72
C VAL A 49 28.27 -19.78 27.45
N MET A 50 27.57 -19.36 28.50
CA MET A 50 26.43 -18.45 28.40
C MET A 50 26.83 -17.08 27.85
N VAL A 51 27.96 -16.52 28.30
CA VAL A 51 28.51 -15.26 27.76
C VAL A 51 28.80 -15.39 26.27
N LYS A 52 29.45 -16.49 25.83
CA LYS A 52 29.70 -16.73 24.40
C LYS A 52 28.41 -16.83 23.60
N LYS A 53 27.37 -17.47 24.15
CA LYS A 53 26.05 -17.57 23.52
C LYS A 53 25.42 -16.19 23.34
N PHE A 54 25.37 -15.36 24.39
CA PHE A 54 24.83 -14.01 24.29
C PHE A 54 25.63 -13.12 23.36
N GLN A 55 26.96 -13.26 23.32
CA GLN A 55 27.79 -12.51 22.40
C GLN A 55 27.49 -12.87 20.94
N SER A 56 27.24 -14.14 20.64
CA SER A 56 26.78 -14.58 19.31
C SER A 56 25.38 -14.08 18.98
N GLU A 57 24.44 -14.07 19.93
CA GLU A 57 23.09 -13.54 19.73
C GLU A 57 23.11 -12.03 19.44
N ILE A 58 23.93 -11.26 20.16
CA ILE A 58 24.12 -9.83 19.92
C ILE A 58 24.66 -9.59 18.50
N GLN A 59 25.71 -10.30 18.10
CA GLN A 59 26.27 -10.18 16.74
C GLN A 59 25.25 -10.51 15.65
N ASN A 60 24.43 -11.55 15.87
CA ASN A 60 23.37 -11.90 14.93
C ASN A 60 22.33 -10.79 14.82
N LYS A 61 21.89 -10.23 15.96
CA LYS A 61 20.94 -9.11 16.00
C LYS A 61 21.49 -7.83 15.38
N ASP A 62 22.76 -7.51 15.59
CA ASP A 62 23.43 -6.39 14.93
C ASP A 62 23.45 -6.57 13.41
N SER A 63 23.68 -7.79 12.92
CA SER A 63 23.62 -8.09 11.49
C SER A 63 22.21 -7.91 10.89
N GLU A 64 21.17 -8.25 11.66
CA GLU A 64 19.76 -8.08 11.28
C GLU A 64 19.39 -6.60 11.23
N ILE A 65 19.81 -5.82 12.22
CA ILE A 65 19.62 -4.36 12.27
C ILE A 65 20.26 -3.70 11.05
N ASN A 66 21.51 -4.05 10.73
CA ASN A 66 22.21 -3.49 9.56
C ASN A 66 21.49 -3.79 8.25
N LYS A 67 20.97 -5.01 8.08
CA LYS A 67 20.17 -5.39 6.89
C LYS A 67 18.89 -4.56 6.80
N LEU A 68 18.17 -4.39 7.90
CA LEU A 68 16.94 -3.59 7.93
C LEU A 68 17.23 -2.11 7.64
N GLN A 69 18.30 -1.55 8.19
CA GLN A 69 18.74 -0.18 7.88
C GLN A 69 19.05 -0.01 6.40
N GLN A 70 19.74 -0.98 5.77
CA GLN A 70 19.98 -0.96 4.33
C GLN A 70 18.68 -1.00 3.52
N MET A 71 17.71 -1.85 3.89
CA MET A 71 16.40 -1.92 3.23
C MET A 71 15.63 -0.60 3.33
N ILE A 72 15.69 0.08 4.49
CA ILE A 72 15.06 1.38 4.69
C ILE A 72 15.70 2.42 3.77
N GLU A 73 17.03 2.43 3.65
CA GLU A 73 17.75 3.37 2.78
C GLU A 73 17.46 3.09 1.29
N GLU A 74 17.42 1.83 0.86
CA GLU A 74 17.03 1.49 -0.51
C GLU A 74 15.59 1.92 -0.83
N ALA A 75 14.66 1.74 0.12
CA ALA A 75 13.28 2.18 -0.02
C ALA A 75 13.17 3.72 -0.05
N SER A 76 13.95 4.42 0.80
CA SER A 76 13.98 5.89 0.85
C SER A 76 14.48 6.47 -0.48
N GLN A 77 15.54 5.89 -1.06
CA GLN A 77 16.09 6.28 -2.35
C GLN A 77 15.11 6.02 -3.51
N LYS A 78 14.42 4.89 -3.50
CA LYS A 78 13.35 4.59 -4.48
C LYS A 78 12.23 5.62 -4.39
N ARG A 79 11.81 5.99 -3.18
CA ARG A 79 10.78 7.01 -2.93
C ARG A 79 11.21 8.38 -3.48
N GLU A 80 12.44 8.81 -3.22
CA GLU A 80 12.95 10.10 -3.75
C GLU A 80 13.04 10.11 -5.28
N LYS A 81 13.48 9.01 -5.89
CA LYS A 81 13.47 8.86 -7.36
C LYS A 81 12.04 8.98 -7.92
N LEU A 82 11.08 8.31 -7.28
CA LEU A 82 9.67 8.38 -7.67
C LEU A 82 9.13 9.81 -7.52
N LYS A 83 9.44 10.50 -6.40
CA LYS A 83 9.05 11.90 -6.16
C LYS A 83 9.56 12.82 -7.27
N LYS A 84 10.82 12.66 -7.69
CA LYS A 84 11.41 13.45 -8.79
C LYS A 84 10.73 13.17 -10.13
N ASN A 85 10.43 11.91 -10.45
CA ASN A 85 9.72 11.54 -11.68
C ASN A 85 8.29 12.12 -11.72
N LEU A 86 7.59 12.14 -10.58
CA LEU A 86 6.26 12.75 -10.48
C LEU A 86 6.31 14.26 -10.71
N LYS A 87 7.32 14.96 -10.16
CA LYS A 87 7.53 16.40 -10.38
C LYS A 87 7.76 16.74 -11.86
N LEU A 88 8.51 15.91 -12.59
CA LEU A 88 8.81 16.12 -14.01
C LEU A 88 7.58 15.95 -14.91
N ARG A 89 6.59 15.14 -14.51
CA ARG A 89 5.38 14.86 -15.30
C ARG A 89 4.21 15.84 -15.09
N GLY A 90 4.44 16.98 -14.44
CA GLY A 90 3.42 18.03 -14.32
C GLY A 90 2.36 17.80 -13.25
N LEU A 91 2.52 16.78 -12.38
CA LEU A 91 1.77 16.63 -11.13
C LEU A 91 2.37 17.53 -10.04
N SER A 92 2.55 18.81 -10.37
CA SER A 92 3.36 19.75 -9.58
C SER A 92 2.72 20.10 -8.24
N ILE A 93 3.41 19.68 -7.18
CA ILE A 93 3.14 20.04 -5.80
C ILE A 93 3.47 21.54 -5.63
N LYS A 94 2.47 22.38 -5.37
CA LYS A 94 2.69 23.64 -4.65
C LYS A 94 2.71 23.29 -3.16
N GLU A 95 3.88 23.04 -2.59
CA GLU A 95 4.02 22.85 -1.15
C GLU A 95 3.60 24.16 -0.46
N PRO A 96 2.63 24.17 0.47
CA PRO A 96 2.50 25.29 1.40
C PRO A 96 3.72 25.24 2.32
N ASN A 97 4.51 26.32 2.31
CA ASN A 97 5.66 26.48 3.19
C ASN A 97 5.21 26.43 4.65
N ILE A 98 5.32 25.26 5.29
CA ILE A 98 5.19 25.14 6.75
C ILE A 98 6.48 24.52 7.26
N SER A 99 7.39 25.40 7.67
CA SER A 99 8.55 25.08 8.47
C SER A 99 8.09 24.55 9.83
N GLY A 100 8.28 23.26 10.09
CA GLY A 100 8.04 22.68 11.41
C GLY A 100 8.23 21.17 11.38
N GLU A 101 9.20 20.69 12.13
CA GLU A 101 9.54 19.27 12.28
C GLU A 101 8.37 18.45 12.83
N GLN A 102 7.59 17.81 11.96
CA GLN A 102 6.72 16.69 12.35
C GLN A 102 6.71 15.61 11.26
N LYS A 103 7.54 14.58 11.47
CA LYS A 103 7.77 13.44 10.57
C LYS A 103 6.57 12.47 10.42
N GLY A 104 5.40 12.79 10.99
CA GLY A 104 4.20 11.93 10.92
C GLY A 104 3.09 12.43 9.98
N PHE A 105 3.09 13.70 9.57
CA PHE A 105 1.93 14.32 8.90
C PHE A 105 1.99 14.30 7.36
N PHE A 106 3.17 14.05 6.78
CA PHE A 106 3.39 14.17 5.33
C PHE A 106 2.79 13.05 4.46
N SER A 107 2.50 11.87 5.03
CA SER A 107 1.96 10.75 4.26
C SER A 107 0.48 10.95 3.89
N ILE A 108 -0.28 11.59 4.79
CA ILE A 108 -1.71 11.80 4.62
C ILE A 108 -1.96 12.92 3.61
N ASP A 109 -1.23 14.04 3.70
CA ASP A 109 -1.36 15.18 2.79
C ASP A 109 -1.02 14.83 1.32
N LEU A 110 0.04 14.06 1.11
CA LEU A 110 0.44 13.61 -0.23
C LEU A 110 -0.60 12.66 -0.86
N THR A 111 -1.19 11.76 -0.08
CA THR A 111 -2.15 10.79 -0.61
C THR A 111 -3.49 11.44 -0.93
N THR A 112 -3.95 12.37 -0.10
CA THR A 112 -5.15 13.19 -0.35
C THR A 112 -4.99 14.06 -1.60
N TYR A 113 -3.83 14.71 -1.75
CA TYR A 113 -3.52 15.50 -2.94
C TYR A 113 -3.52 14.65 -4.23
N LEU A 114 -2.94 13.43 -4.18
CA LEU A 114 -2.94 12.52 -5.32
C LEU A 114 -4.35 12.09 -5.73
N ILE A 115 -5.27 11.85 -4.78
CA ILE A 115 -6.68 11.62 -5.11
C ILE A 115 -7.28 12.85 -5.78
N ILE A 116 -7.13 14.04 -5.18
CA ILE A 116 -7.72 15.27 -5.73
C ILE A 116 -7.24 15.49 -7.17
N SER A 117 -5.94 15.33 -7.42
CA SER A 117 -5.37 15.41 -8.75
C SER A 117 -5.94 14.34 -9.71
N ALA A 118 -6.14 13.12 -9.23
CA ALA A 118 -6.78 12.05 -10.02
C ALA A 118 -8.26 12.33 -10.32
N VAL A 119 -8.99 12.96 -9.39
CA VAL A 119 -10.38 13.43 -9.59
C VAL A 119 -10.41 14.52 -10.65
N GLU A 120 -9.57 15.54 -10.55
CA GLU A 120 -9.46 16.62 -11.53
C GLU A 120 -9.08 16.09 -12.92
N ALA A 121 -8.12 15.17 -12.99
CA ALA A 121 -7.71 14.52 -14.23
C ALA A 121 -8.86 13.72 -14.85
N SER A 122 -9.63 13.00 -14.03
CA SER A 122 -10.81 12.24 -14.49
C SER A 122 -11.89 13.17 -15.02
N TYR A 123 -12.21 14.25 -14.29
CA TYR A 123 -13.18 15.26 -14.74
C TYR A 123 -12.75 15.90 -16.05
N LYS A 124 -11.49 16.28 -16.18
CA LYS A 124 -10.94 16.85 -17.43
C LYS A 124 -11.03 15.86 -18.59
N ALA A 125 -10.71 14.59 -18.37
CA ALA A 125 -10.80 13.57 -19.40
C ALA A 125 -12.25 13.31 -19.85
N ILE A 126 -13.21 13.34 -18.90
CA ILE A 126 -14.65 13.25 -19.22
C ILE A 126 -15.08 14.44 -20.06
N HIS A 127 -14.70 15.64 -19.64
CA HIS A 127 -14.99 16.87 -20.38
C HIS A 127 -14.40 16.82 -21.81
N ASP A 128 -13.14 16.39 -21.95
CA ASP A 128 -12.46 16.34 -23.24
C ASP A 128 -13.01 15.22 -24.14
N PHE A 129 -13.45 14.09 -23.58
CA PHE A 129 -14.16 13.04 -24.33
C PHE A 129 -15.59 13.44 -24.71
N SER A 130 -16.25 14.30 -23.92
CA SER A 130 -17.62 14.74 -24.25
C SER A 130 -17.68 15.53 -25.57
N LYS A 131 -16.63 16.28 -25.92
CA LYS A 131 -16.55 17.05 -27.16
C LYS A 131 -16.62 16.17 -28.44
N PRO A 132 -15.73 15.18 -28.66
CA PRO A 132 -15.83 14.32 -29.83
C PRO A 132 -17.10 13.47 -29.81
N LEU A 133 -17.59 13.05 -28.63
CA LEU A 133 -18.87 12.34 -28.54
C LEU A 133 -20.03 13.17 -29.08
N ILE A 134 -20.19 14.40 -28.60
CA ILE A 134 -21.23 15.33 -29.08
C ILE A 134 -21.05 15.61 -30.57
N ASN A 135 -19.81 15.82 -31.03
CA ASN A 135 -19.54 16.06 -32.45
C ASN A 135 -19.95 14.88 -33.33
N MET A 136 -19.70 13.65 -32.90
CA MET A 136 -20.15 12.44 -33.62
C MET A 136 -21.67 12.35 -33.68
N MET A 137 -22.36 12.68 -32.58
CA MET A 137 -23.83 12.75 -32.57
C MET A 137 -24.35 13.79 -33.57
N ILE A 138 -23.71 14.96 -33.66
CA ILE A 138 -24.05 16.01 -34.65
C ILE A 138 -23.87 15.49 -36.09
N VAL A 139 -22.71 14.88 -36.38
CA VAL A 139 -22.40 14.34 -37.72
C VAL A 139 -23.36 13.21 -38.10
N ALA A 140 -23.72 12.36 -37.13
CA ALA A 140 -24.71 11.30 -37.28
C ALA A 140 -26.16 11.82 -37.36
N LYS A 141 -26.37 13.14 -37.33
CA LYS A 141 -27.68 13.82 -37.37
C LYS A 141 -28.63 13.43 -36.22
N TRP A 142 -28.07 13.15 -35.04
CA TRP A 142 -28.88 12.92 -33.85
C TRP A 142 -29.48 14.24 -33.34
N ASP A 143 -30.70 14.18 -32.80
CA ASP A 143 -31.28 15.31 -32.08
C ASP A 143 -30.67 15.39 -30.67
N LEU A 144 -29.74 16.34 -30.50
CA LEU A 144 -29.08 16.57 -29.21
C LEU A 144 -30.04 17.01 -28.10
N ASN A 145 -31.14 17.68 -28.43
CA ASN A 145 -32.11 18.09 -27.42
C ASN A 145 -32.86 16.87 -26.90
N ALA A 146 -33.42 16.06 -27.80
CA ALA A 146 -34.10 14.82 -27.44
C ALA A 146 -33.15 13.85 -26.72
N ALA A 147 -31.88 13.78 -27.13
CA ALA A 147 -30.87 12.96 -26.46
C ALA A 147 -30.56 13.45 -25.04
N ALA A 148 -30.37 14.76 -24.83
CA ALA A 148 -30.15 15.32 -23.50
C ALA A 148 -31.37 15.09 -22.58
N ASP A 149 -32.58 15.31 -23.12
CA ASP A 149 -33.83 15.11 -22.40
C ASP A 149 -34.09 13.60 -22.12
N SER A 150 -33.56 12.69 -22.94
CA SER A 150 -33.56 11.24 -22.65
C SER A 150 -32.58 10.84 -21.55
N ILE A 151 -31.48 11.58 -21.35
CA ILE A 151 -30.48 11.29 -20.31
C ILE A 151 -30.95 11.81 -18.95
N GLU A 152 -31.46 13.05 -18.92
CA GLU A 152 -32.01 13.68 -17.71
C GLU A 152 -33.42 14.23 -17.99
N PRO A 153 -34.47 13.38 -17.97
CA PRO A 153 -35.84 13.76 -18.35
C PRO A 153 -36.48 14.84 -17.49
N SER A 154 -35.96 15.04 -16.27
CA SER A 154 -36.56 15.91 -15.26
C SER A 154 -35.81 17.24 -15.06
N PHE A 155 -34.80 17.54 -15.88
CA PHE A 155 -33.92 18.69 -15.68
C PHE A 155 -34.20 19.82 -16.67
N VAL A 156 -34.56 21.00 -16.16
CA VAL A 156 -34.74 22.22 -16.97
C VAL A 156 -33.43 22.98 -17.03
N TYR A 157 -32.83 23.02 -18.22
CA TYR A 157 -31.56 23.70 -18.43
C TYR A 157 -31.74 25.23 -18.47
N ALA A 158 -31.05 25.94 -17.58
CA ALA A 158 -31.06 27.42 -17.55
C ALA A 158 -30.62 28.07 -18.87
N LYS A 159 -29.77 27.41 -19.66
CA LYS A 159 -29.36 27.84 -21.00
C LYS A 159 -29.31 26.64 -21.93
N ARG A 160 -29.66 26.83 -23.21
CA ARG A 160 -29.55 25.76 -24.24
C ARG A 160 -28.12 25.18 -24.31
N ALA A 161 -27.10 26.02 -24.15
CA ALA A 161 -25.70 25.61 -24.11
C ALA A 161 -25.33 24.69 -22.92
N HIS A 162 -26.16 24.63 -21.87
CA HIS A 162 -25.92 23.78 -20.70
C HIS A 162 -26.32 22.32 -20.93
N LYS A 163 -27.05 22.01 -22.00
CA LYS A 163 -27.38 20.61 -22.37
C LYS A 163 -26.12 19.74 -22.58
N LYS A 164 -24.97 20.36 -22.85
CA LYS A 164 -23.66 19.66 -22.89
C LYS A 164 -23.33 18.89 -21.59
N TYR A 165 -23.82 19.38 -20.44
CA TYR A 165 -23.61 18.73 -19.14
C TYR A 165 -24.42 17.44 -18.98
N ALA A 166 -25.51 17.27 -19.74
CA ALA A 166 -26.24 16.01 -19.79
C ALA A 166 -25.33 14.87 -20.30
N PHE A 167 -24.59 15.13 -21.39
CA PHE A 167 -23.66 14.15 -21.95
C PHE A 167 -22.48 13.88 -21.02
N GLN A 168 -21.96 14.89 -20.31
CA GLN A 168 -20.93 14.69 -19.30
C GLN A 168 -21.45 13.85 -18.12
N SER A 169 -22.67 14.12 -17.64
CA SER A 169 -23.35 13.30 -16.63
C SER A 169 -23.52 11.85 -17.09
N TYR A 170 -23.96 11.64 -18.34
CA TYR A 170 -24.05 10.31 -18.94
C TYR A 170 -22.69 9.57 -18.93
N ILE A 171 -21.62 10.22 -19.39
CA ILE A 171 -20.28 9.63 -19.39
C ILE A 171 -19.84 9.29 -17.95
N CYS A 172 -20.04 10.20 -16.99
CA CYS A 172 -19.75 9.94 -15.58
C CYS A 172 -20.49 8.70 -15.08
N GLN A 173 -21.82 8.64 -15.25
CA GLN A 173 -22.64 7.52 -14.77
C GLN A 173 -22.16 6.18 -15.35
N LYS A 174 -21.83 6.14 -16.64
CA LYS A 174 -21.37 4.92 -17.32
C LYS A 174 -19.93 4.54 -16.94
N MET A 175 -19.03 5.51 -16.83
CA MET A 175 -17.63 5.26 -16.47
C MET A 175 -17.46 4.82 -15.02
N PHE A 176 -18.25 5.37 -14.09
CA PHE A 176 -18.18 5.07 -12.66
C PHE A 176 -19.09 3.91 -12.22
N LEU A 177 -19.81 3.27 -13.14
CA LEU A 177 -20.62 2.09 -12.82
C LEU A 177 -19.74 0.97 -12.20
N GLY A 178 -20.11 0.43 -11.05
CA GLY A 178 -19.31 -0.60 -10.37
C GLY A 178 -18.03 -0.10 -9.68
N PHE A 179 -17.85 1.21 -9.51
CA PHE A 179 -16.70 1.79 -8.80
C PHE A 179 -16.59 1.30 -7.35
N GLN A 180 -17.70 0.93 -6.73
CA GLN A 180 -17.79 0.36 -5.38
C GLN A 180 -17.32 -1.11 -5.26
N HIS A 181 -16.86 -1.73 -6.34
CA HIS A 181 -16.24 -3.06 -6.32
C HIS A 181 -14.74 -2.98 -6.56
N GLU A 182 -13.94 -3.81 -5.86
CA GLU A 182 -12.47 -3.79 -5.96
C GLU A 182 -11.95 -4.12 -7.37
N THR A 183 -12.66 -4.97 -8.10
CA THR A 183 -12.32 -5.30 -9.48
C THR A 183 -12.74 -4.22 -10.48
N PHE A 184 -13.65 -3.32 -10.08
CA PHE A 184 -14.29 -2.32 -10.92
C PHE A 184 -14.97 -2.93 -12.15
N THR A 185 -15.53 -4.13 -12.00
CA THR A 185 -16.23 -4.89 -13.03
C THR A 185 -17.70 -5.07 -12.65
N GLU A 186 -18.58 -5.15 -13.65
CA GLU A 186 -20.04 -5.28 -13.47
C GLU A 186 -20.51 -6.72 -13.30
N ASN A 187 -19.63 -7.72 -13.54
CA ASN A 187 -19.91 -9.14 -13.32
C ASN A 187 -19.07 -9.67 -12.13
N PRO A 188 -19.69 -9.94 -10.97
CA PRO A 188 -19.02 -10.47 -9.78
C PRO A 188 -18.79 -12.00 -9.83
N GLU A 189 -19.30 -12.69 -10.84
CA GLU A 189 -19.31 -14.16 -10.92
C GLU A 189 -17.93 -14.83 -11.16
N ASP A 190 -16.86 -14.06 -11.41
CA ASP A 190 -15.57 -14.64 -11.85
C ASP A 190 -14.38 -14.39 -10.90
N VAL A 191 -14.64 -14.00 -9.64
CA VAL A 191 -13.56 -13.77 -8.67
C VAL A 191 -13.57 -14.85 -7.61
N SER A 192 -12.89 -15.95 -7.94
CA SER A 192 -12.41 -16.97 -7.01
C SER A 192 -11.95 -16.35 -5.69
N MET A 193 -12.58 -16.80 -4.61
CA MET A 193 -12.17 -16.56 -3.23
C MET A 193 -10.66 -16.80 -3.03
N ASN A 194 -10.08 -15.94 -2.18
CA ASN A 194 -8.90 -16.23 -1.36
C ASN A 194 -7.53 -16.25 -2.09
N ARG A 195 -6.93 -15.07 -2.28
CA ARG A 195 -5.45 -14.95 -2.35
C ARG A 195 -4.99 -13.71 -1.58
N GLU A 196 -4.43 -13.96 -0.40
CA GLU A 196 -3.52 -13.12 0.40
C GLU A 196 -3.53 -11.60 0.15
N ASN A 197 -4.00 -10.85 1.15
CA ASN A 197 -4.04 -9.38 1.19
C ASN A 197 -2.72 -8.70 0.77
N LEU A 198 -1.56 -9.34 0.99
CA LEU A 198 -0.24 -8.82 0.59
C LEU A 198 -0.02 -8.84 -0.93
N PHE A 199 -0.42 -9.92 -1.61
CA PHE A 199 -0.35 -10.00 -3.07
C PHE A 199 -1.30 -8.98 -3.71
N HIS A 200 -2.49 -8.79 -3.14
CA HIS A 200 -3.44 -7.76 -3.60
C HIS A 200 -2.89 -6.34 -3.45
N GLN A 201 -2.31 -5.98 -2.30
CA GLN A 201 -1.73 -4.65 -2.09
C GLN A 201 -0.53 -4.37 -3.00
N GLN A 202 0.36 -5.36 -3.14
CA GLN A 202 1.53 -5.25 -4.03
C GLN A 202 1.09 -5.12 -5.50
N TRP A 203 0.05 -5.85 -5.90
CA TRP A 203 -0.50 -5.82 -7.26
C TRP A 203 -1.23 -4.50 -7.55
N ARG A 204 -2.03 -3.97 -6.61
CA ARG A 204 -2.65 -2.63 -6.70
C ARG A 204 -1.57 -1.56 -6.89
N SER A 205 -0.50 -1.62 -6.10
CA SER A 205 0.62 -0.67 -6.18
C SER A 205 1.34 -0.76 -7.53
N GLN A 206 1.55 -1.95 -8.07
CA GLN A 206 2.14 -2.14 -9.40
C GLN A 206 1.22 -1.65 -10.52
N GLU A 207 -0.10 -1.80 -10.41
CA GLU A 207 -1.04 -1.28 -11.40
C GLU A 207 -1.13 0.25 -11.35
N ILE A 208 -1.14 0.86 -10.17
CA ILE A 208 -1.03 2.33 -10.02
C ILE A 208 0.26 2.81 -10.68
N LEU A 209 1.38 2.14 -10.37
CA LEU A 209 2.68 2.49 -10.93
C LEU A 209 2.67 2.34 -12.45
N TYR A 210 2.08 1.29 -12.99
CA TYR A 210 1.88 1.10 -14.42
C TYR A 210 1.06 2.26 -15.02
N LEU A 211 -0.10 2.59 -14.45
CA LEU A 211 -0.96 3.66 -14.96
C LEU A 211 -0.26 5.02 -14.88
N VAL A 212 0.50 5.29 -13.83
CA VAL A 212 1.22 6.55 -13.64
C VAL A 212 2.47 6.63 -14.53
N LEU A 213 3.26 5.55 -14.62
CA LEU A 213 4.59 5.54 -15.27
C LEU A 213 4.56 5.19 -16.75
N ARG A 214 3.59 4.43 -17.25
CA ARG A 214 3.49 4.16 -18.70
C ARG A 214 2.97 5.43 -19.40
N GLU A 215 3.91 6.30 -19.78
CA GLU A 215 3.79 7.20 -20.94
C GLU A 215 3.92 6.33 -22.17
N MET A 216 2.88 5.58 -22.47
CA MET A 216 2.76 5.06 -23.82
C MET A 216 1.70 5.84 -24.53
N ASP A 217 1.83 5.84 -25.84
CA ASP A 217 0.71 6.14 -26.67
C ASP A 217 -0.49 5.25 -26.22
N PRO A 218 -1.66 5.84 -25.98
CA PRO A 218 -2.87 5.12 -25.62
C PRO A 218 -3.21 3.96 -26.58
N LEU A 219 -2.82 4.03 -27.85
CA LEU A 219 -3.01 2.97 -28.83
C LEU A 219 -1.98 1.84 -28.66
N ASP A 220 -0.72 2.17 -28.33
CA ASP A 220 0.32 1.18 -28.01
C ASP A 220 0.00 0.41 -26.72
N ALA A 221 -0.66 1.06 -25.76
CA ALA A 221 -1.16 0.43 -24.53
C ALA A 221 -2.14 -0.71 -24.82
N MET A 222 -2.89 -0.62 -25.92
CA MET A 222 -3.90 -1.59 -26.33
C MET A 222 -3.31 -2.79 -27.08
N GLY A 223 -2.23 -2.59 -27.84
CA GLY A 223 -1.63 -3.64 -28.68
C GLY A 223 -0.76 -4.65 -27.95
N GLN A 224 -0.27 -4.33 -26.75
CA GLN A 224 0.78 -5.11 -26.09
C GLN A 224 0.27 -6.34 -25.31
N ASN A 225 -0.94 -6.28 -24.73
CA ASN A 225 -1.51 -7.43 -24.03
C ASN A 225 -3.06 -7.36 -23.99
N PRO A 226 -3.74 -8.06 -24.92
CA PRO A 226 -5.20 -8.05 -25.00
C PRO A 226 -5.90 -8.70 -23.79
N ASN A 227 -5.18 -9.49 -22.99
CA ASN A 227 -5.70 -10.14 -21.78
C ASN A 227 -5.34 -9.38 -20.49
N SER A 228 -4.82 -8.16 -20.59
CA SER A 228 -4.57 -7.35 -19.39
C SER A 228 -5.88 -6.88 -18.74
N ASN A 229 -5.91 -6.81 -17.41
CA ASN A 229 -7.07 -6.29 -16.67
C ASN A 229 -7.48 -4.88 -17.11
N PHE A 230 -6.51 -4.04 -17.50
CA PHE A 230 -6.80 -2.73 -18.05
C PHE A 230 -7.51 -2.80 -19.42
N HIS A 231 -7.09 -3.72 -20.29
CA HIS A 231 -7.74 -3.93 -21.60
C HIS A 231 -9.18 -4.44 -21.43
N GLN A 232 -9.42 -5.38 -20.51
CA GLN A 232 -10.76 -5.86 -20.18
C GLN A 232 -11.64 -4.74 -19.60
N PHE A 233 -11.11 -3.97 -18.65
CA PHE A 233 -11.79 -2.79 -18.09
C PHE A 233 -12.14 -1.77 -19.18
N TYR A 234 -11.16 -1.41 -20.03
CA TYR A 234 -11.35 -0.50 -21.15
C TYR A 234 -12.48 -0.98 -22.06
N ARG A 235 -12.44 -2.25 -22.49
CA ARG A 235 -13.42 -2.81 -23.43
C ARG A 235 -14.81 -2.84 -22.83
N SER A 236 -14.92 -3.24 -21.56
CA SER A 236 -16.18 -3.23 -20.83
C SER A 236 -16.74 -1.81 -20.74
N LYS A 237 -15.92 -0.82 -20.35
CA LYS A 237 -16.36 0.57 -20.23
C LYS A 237 -16.69 1.21 -21.56
N TYR A 238 -15.95 0.89 -22.60
CA TYR A 238 -16.22 1.38 -23.95
C TYR A 238 -17.61 0.97 -24.42
N LEU A 239 -17.97 -0.32 -24.29
CA LEU A 239 -19.28 -0.83 -24.69
C LEU A 239 -20.43 -0.27 -23.87
N VAL A 240 -20.18 0.08 -22.60
CA VAL A 240 -21.16 0.68 -21.69
C VAL A 240 -21.38 2.17 -21.99
N VAL A 241 -20.34 2.91 -22.39
CA VAL A 241 -20.41 4.35 -22.75
C VAL A 241 -20.82 4.57 -24.21
N ILE A 242 -20.37 3.72 -25.13
CA ILE A 242 -20.71 3.76 -26.55
C ILE A 242 -21.40 2.46 -26.89
N HIS A 243 -22.73 2.45 -26.76
CA HIS A 243 -23.55 1.30 -27.11
C HIS A 243 -23.35 0.93 -28.59
N PRO A 244 -23.39 -0.36 -28.99
CA PRO A 244 -23.20 -0.77 -30.38
C PRO A 244 -24.10 -0.04 -31.40
N LYS A 245 -25.32 0.32 -30.99
CA LYS A 245 -26.23 1.16 -31.80
C LYS A 245 -25.71 2.59 -32.02
N MET A 246 -25.08 3.19 -31.00
CA MET A 246 -24.40 4.48 -31.14
C MET A 246 -23.19 4.35 -32.05
N GLU A 247 -22.37 3.32 -31.83
CA GLU A 247 -21.18 3.07 -32.62
C GLU A 247 -21.49 2.89 -34.11
N ALA A 248 -22.54 2.11 -34.44
CA ALA A 248 -22.99 1.92 -35.82
C ALA A 248 -23.46 3.22 -36.50
N SER A 249 -23.87 4.22 -35.73
CA SER A 249 -24.30 5.53 -36.27
C SER A 249 -23.15 6.53 -36.43
N PHE A 250 -22.03 6.30 -35.76
CA PHE A 250 -20.88 7.20 -35.77
C PHE A 250 -19.97 6.88 -36.95
N PHE A 251 -19.90 7.80 -37.90
CA PHE A 251 -18.91 7.77 -38.99
C PHE A 251 -17.63 8.54 -38.58
N GLY A 252 -16.46 8.13 -39.05
CA GLY A 252 -15.22 8.92 -38.95
C GLY A 252 -14.03 8.22 -38.28
N ASN A 253 -13.04 9.03 -37.86
CA ASN A 253 -11.72 8.61 -37.42
C ASN A 253 -11.76 7.89 -36.04
N LEU A 254 -11.72 6.55 -36.08
CA LEU A 254 -11.68 5.67 -34.91
C LEU A 254 -10.46 5.92 -34.02
N ASP A 255 -9.31 6.30 -34.58
CA ASP A 255 -8.05 6.39 -33.84
C ASP A 255 -8.07 7.56 -32.85
N GLN A 256 -8.54 8.72 -33.28
CA GLN A 256 -8.69 9.89 -32.40
C GLN A 256 -9.68 9.60 -31.26
N ARG A 257 -10.79 8.91 -31.58
CA ARG A 257 -11.82 8.51 -30.60
C ARG A 257 -11.26 7.54 -29.58
N ASN A 258 -10.56 6.51 -30.05
CA ASN A 258 -9.94 5.50 -29.21
C ASN A 258 -8.88 6.13 -28.31
N TYR A 259 -8.06 7.03 -28.84
CA TYR A 259 -7.05 7.75 -28.07
C TYR A 259 -7.64 8.56 -26.91
N VAL A 260 -8.68 9.36 -27.16
CA VAL A 260 -9.32 10.18 -26.11
C VAL A 260 -10.08 9.28 -25.11
N PHE A 261 -10.70 8.19 -25.56
CA PHE A 261 -11.36 7.26 -24.64
C PHE A 261 -10.36 6.48 -23.77
N VAL A 262 -9.22 6.04 -24.30
CA VAL A 262 -8.19 5.38 -23.48
C VAL A 262 -7.68 6.34 -22.41
N LYS A 263 -7.50 7.63 -22.71
CA LYS A 263 -7.15 8.65 -21.70
C LYS A 263 -8.19 8.74 -20.58
N LEU A 264 -9.47 8.75 -20.93
CA LEU A 264 -10.59 8.73 -20.00
C LEU A 264 -10.62 7.45 -19.15
N ALA A 265 -10.48 6.27 -19.77
CA ALA A 265 -10.45 5.00 -19.07
C ALA A 265 -9.26 4.93 -18.10
N LYS A 266 -8.09 5.40 -18.53
CA LYS A 266 -6.88 5.46 -17.71
C LYS A 266 -7.06 6.37 -16.49
N SER A 267 -7.61 7.57 -16.65
CA SER A 267 -7.81 8.50 -15.53
C SER A 267 -8.81 7.95 -14.50
N VAL A 268 -9.94 7.41 -14.97
CA VAL A 268 -10.97 6.84 -14.09
C VAL A 268 -10.48 5.57 -13.39
N ARG A 269 -9.72 4.72 -14.09
CA ARG A 269 -9.10 3.53 -13.47
C ARG A 269 -8.06 3.91 -12.42
N LEU A 270 -7.25 4.92 -12.70
CA LEU A 270 -6.26 5.41 -11.74
C LEU A 270 -6.94 5.98 -10.49
N LEU A 271 -8.00 6.77 -10.67
CA LEU A 271 -8.81 7.29 -9.56
C LEU A 271 -9.41 6.15 -8.71
N HIS A 272 -9.94 5.11 -9.35
CA HIS A 272 -10.42 3.92 -8.64
C HIS A 272 -9.32 3.23 -7.84
N ARG A 273 -8.12 3.08 -8.43
CA ARG A 273 -7.00 2.46 -7.72
C ARG A 273 -6.54 3.29 -6.52
N PHE A 274 -6.55 4.61 -6.61
CA PHE A 274 -6.33 5.46 -5.44
C PHE A 274 -7.45 5.32 -4.41
N ALA A 275 -8.73 5.27 -4.81
CA ALA A 275 -9.84 5.08 -3.89
C ALA A 275 -9.71 3.80 -3.03
N TYR A 276 -9.20 2.72 -3.64
CA TYR A 276 -8.98 1.41 -3.02
C TYR A 276 -7.62 1.23 -2.36
N SER A 277 -6.72 2.22 -2.42
CA SER A 277 -5.46 2.17 -1.67
C SER A 277 -5.63 2.60 -0.21
N PHE A 278 -6.77 3.18 0.17
CA PHE A 278 -7.08 3.59 1.53
C PHE A 278 -7.67 2.43 2.35
N ASP A 279 -7.32 2.41 3.63
CA ASP A 279 -7.92 1.55 4.63
C ASP A 279 -8.48 2.45 5.76
N PRO A 280 -9.81 2.58 5.92
CA PRO A 280 -10.86 1.91 5.14
C PRO A 280 -11.06 2.50 3.73
N THR A 281 -11.66 1.72 2.83
CA THR A 281 -11.83 2.09 1.40
C THR A 281 -12.73 3.31 1.22
N VAL A 282 -12.37 4.19 0.28
CA VAL A 282 -13.18 5.36 -0.11
C VAL A 282 -14.51 4.90 -0.71
N LYS A 283 -15.63 5.41 -0.19
CA LYS A 283 -16.97 5.09 -0.69
C LYS A 283 -17.46 6.21 -1.61
N VAL A 284 -17.94 5.84 -2.79
CA VAL A 284 -18.61 6.77 -3.70
C VAL A 284 -20.12 6.66 -3.47
N PHE A 285 -20.73 7.76 -3.07
CA PHE A 285 -22.18 7.90 -2.94
C PHE A 285 -22.70 8.71 -4.10
N GLN A 286 -23.75 8.22 -4.74
CA GLN A 286 -24.56 9.00 -5.67
C GLN A 286 -25.76 9.50 -4.86
N ASP A 287 -25.64 10.66 -4.25
CA ASP A 287 -26.68 11.15 -3.35
C ASP A 287 -27.81 11.81 -4.16
N LEU A 288 -29.00 11.22 -4.11
CA LEU A 288 -30.26 11.87 -4.47
C LEU A 288 -30.76 12.55 -3.19
N THR A 289 -30.35 13.79 -2.96
CA THR A 289 -30.88 14.57 -1.83
C THR A 289 -32.35 14.92 -2.09
N LEU A 290 -33.25 14.05 -1.65
CA LEU A 290 -34.69 14.32 -1.54
C LEU A 290 -34.89 15.42 -0.51
N ASP A 291 -35.08 16.65 -0.99
CA ASP A 291 -35.87 17.63 -0.25
C ASP A 291 -36.64 18.47 -1.27
N GLY A 292 -37.93 18.64 -1.00
CA GLY A 292 -38.95 18.99 -1.98
C GLY A 292 -38.72 20.32 -2.69
N SER A 293 -39.14 20.36 -3.96
CA SER A 293 -39.44 21.54 -4.78
C SER A 293 -38.35 22.23 -5.63
N GLU A 294 -37.11 21.75 -5.69
CA GLU A 294 -36.13 22.26 -6.68
C GLU A 294 -35.38 21.15 -7.42
N GLN A 295 -35.16 21.35 -8.73
CA GLN A 295 -34.43 20.42 -9.60
C GLN A 295 -32.95 20.39 -9.18
N LYS A 296 -32.51 19.25 -8.64
CA LYS A 296 -31.16 19.10 -8.05
C LYS A 296 -30.16 18.43 -8.99
N LEU A 297 -28.91 18.88 -8.90
CA LEU A 297 -27.73 18.31 -9.57
C LEU A 297 -27.43 16.92 -9.02
N LYS A 298 -27.26 15.92 -9.89
CA LYS A 298 -26.64 14.63 -9.50
C LYS A 298 -25.15 14.85 -9.28
N VAL A 299 -24.74 14.93 -8.02
CA VAL A 299 -23.32 15.04 -7.63
C VAL A 299 -22.83 13.65 -7.26
N VAL A 300 -21.71 13.24 -7.84
CA VAL A 300 -20.97 12.06 -7.38
C VAL A 300 -20.12 12.52 -6.20
N LEU A 301 -20.47 12.10 -4.99
CA LEU A 301 -19.74 12.41 -3.76
C LEU A 301 -18.76 11.26 -3.46
N MET A 302 -17.49 11.60 -3.32
CA MET A 302 -16.43 10.65 -2.96
C MET A 302 -16.05 10.92 -1.50
N VAL A 303 -16.40 10.00 -0.60
CA VAL A 303 -16.16 10.13 0.85
C VAL A 303 -14.88 9.39 1.20
N ILE A 304 -13.84 10.16 1.55
CA ILE A 304 -12.52 9.65 1.94
C ILE A 304 -12.51 9.49 3.47
N PRO A 305 -12.34 8.28 4.01
CA PRO A 305 -12.31 8.09 5.46
C PRO A 305 -11.14 8.83 6.11
N GLY A 306 -11.44 9.58 7.18
CA GLY A 306 -10.45 10.40 7.91
C GLY A 306 -10.41 11.88 7.53
N PHE A 307 -11.31 12.34 6.64
CA PHE A 307 -11.54 13.74 6.29
C PHE A 307 -13.02 14.10 6.31
#